data_AF-A0A2E2HQ90-F1
#
_entry.id   AF-A0A2E2HQ90-F1
#
_cell.length_a   1.000
_cell.length_b   1.000
_cell.length_c   1.000
_cell.angle_alpha   90.00
_cell.angle_beta   90.00
_cell.angle_gamma   90.00
#
_symmetry.space_group_name_H-M   'P 1'
#
loop_
_entity.id
_entity.type
_entity.pdbx_description
1 polymer ?
#
loop_
_entity_poly.entity_id
_entity_poly.type
_entity_poly.pdbx_seq_one_letter_code
_entity_poly.pdbx_strand_id
1 'polypeptide(L)'
;MGRYVGLSINKGKGGGGGTIVATDPFSRASGISTDSSNNVTAVTIGDNNYSSINYNSDGLITSYTESIGGVDKNWQLSYNSDNLVTSITEV
;
A
#
# COMPACT_ATOMS: atom_id res chain seq x y z
N MET A 1 -12.95 12.67 -5.12
CA MET A 1 -11.55 12.92 -4.72
C MET A 1 -11.31 12.24 -3.38
N GLY A 2 -10.44 11.22 -3.35
CA GLY A 2 -10.06 10.54 -2.11
C GLY A 2 -9.15 11.41 -1.23
N ARG A 3 -9.25 11.25 0.08
CA ARG A 3 -8.35 11.89 1.05
C ARG A 3 -7.05 11.07 1.11
N TYR A 4 -5.92 11.71 0.81
CA TYR A 4 -4.61 11.10 1.05
C TYR A 4 -4.21 11.39 2.50
N VAL A 5 -4.03 10.34 3.31
CA VAL A 5 -3.41 10.45 4.64
C VAL A 5 -2.05 9.77 4.55
N GLY A 6 -1.00 10.56 4.39
CA GLY A 6 0.38 10.06 4.33
C GLY A 6 1.26 10.75 5.37
N LEU A 7 2.11 9.98 6.05
CA LEU A 7 3.07 10.49 7.01
C LEU A 7 4.40 10.75 6.30
N SER A 8 4.61 11.96 5.80
CA SER A 8 5.92 12.37 5.27
C SER A 8 6.85 12.72 6.43
N ILE A 9 7.77 11.83 6.79
CA ILE A 9 8.77 12.12 7.82
C ILE A 9 9.90 12.95 7.20
N ASN A 10 9.84 14.28 7.31
CA ASN A 10 10.97 15.15 6.99
C ASN A 10 11.98 15.16 8.15
N LYS A 11 13.08 14.40 8.04
CA LYS A 11 14.22 14.51 8.97
C LYS A 11 15.29 15.38 8.33
N GLY A 12 15.18 16.69 8.58
CA GLY A 12 16.13 17.69 8.10
C GLY A 12 17.58 17.40 8.50
N LYS A 13 18.49 17.86 7.64
CA LYS A 13 19.95 17.68 7.70
C LYS A 13 20.52 18.29 8.99
N GLY A 14 21.04 17.45 9.90
CA GLY A 14 21.83 17.90 11.04
C GLY A 14 23.14 18.54 10.56
N GLY A 15 23.40 19.78 10.95
CA GLY A 15 24.64 20.50 10.63
C GLY A 15 25.81 20.07 11.51
N GLY A 16 26.97 19.80 10.91
CA GLY A 16 28.22 19.58 11.64
C GLY A 16 29.36 18.93 10.83
N GLY A 17 30.18 19.76 10.17
CA GLY A 17 31.65 19.69 10.15
C GLY A 17 32.47 18.45 9.75
N GLY A 18 31.88 17.30 9.39
CA GLY A 18 32.59 16.16 8.81
C GLY A 18 32.17 15.95 7.36
N THR A 19 32.98 15.29 6.53
CA THR A 19 32.55 14.84 5.19
C THR A 19 31.34 13.92 5.35
N ILE A 20 30.15 14.50 5.30
CA ILE A 20 28.89 13.77 5.34
C ILE A 20 28.81 13.07 4.00
N VAL A 21 29.04 11.75 4.00
CA VAL A 21 28.61 10.90 2.89
C VAL A 21 27.13 11.18 2.71
N ALA A 22 26.76 11.81 1.60
CA ALA A 22 25.38 12.12 1.29
C ALA A 22 24.62 10.80 1.31
N THR A 23 23.86 10.58 2.37
CA THR A 23 22.88 9.50 2.40
C THR A 23 21.73 10.03 1.57
N ASP A 24 21.43 9.39 0.44
CA ASP A 24 20.26 9.77 -0.35
C ASP A 24 19.04 9.77 0.58
N PRO A 25 18.24 10.86 0.58
CA PRO A 25 17.03 10.89 1.37
C PRO A 25 16.10 9.80 0.84
N PHE A 26 16.00 8.69 1.57
CA PHE A 26 14.99 7.68 1.31
C PHE A 26 13.61 8.31 1.56
N SER A 27 12.96 8.77 0.50
CA SER A 27 11.57 9.22 0.52
C SER A 27 10.65 8.00 0.64
N ARG A 28 10.54 7.41 1.83
CA ARG A 28 9.59 6.33 2.08
C ARG A 28 8.26 6.97 2.48
N ALA A 29 7.38 7.17 1.51
CA ALA A 29 6.01 7.58 1.78
C ALA A 29 5.19 6.35 2.17
N SER A 30 4.38 6.48 3.22
CA SER A 30 3.28 5.56 3.48
C SER A 30 1.98 6.31 3.31
N GLY A 31 0.99 5.71 2.65
CA GLY A 31 -0.26 6.38 2.36
C GLY A 31 -1.39 5.40 2.06
N ILE A 32 -2.62 5.83 2.35
CA ILE A 32 -3.85 5.13 2.02
C ILE A 32 -4.69 6.05 1.13
N SER A 33 -5.21 5.49 0.04
CA SER A 33 -6.18 6.15 -0.84
C SER A 33 -7.55 5.50 -0.70
N THR A 34 -8.61 6.28 -0.79
CA THR A 34 -9.99 5.78 -0.71
C THR A 34 -10.88 6.28 -1.85
N ASP A 35 -11.92 5.53 -2.17
CA ASP A 35 -13.00 5.97 -3.08
C ASP A 35 -14.01 6.90 -2.38
N SER A 36 -15.08 7.27 -3.09
CA SER A 36 -16.18 8.10 -2.55
C SER A 36 -17.01 7.41 -1.47
N SER A 37 -16.97 6.08 -1.42
CA SER A 37 -17.63 5.25 -0.41
C SER A 37 -16.73 4.97 0.80
N ASN A 38 -15.54 5.58 0.84
CA ASN A 38 -14.48 5.36 1.82
C ASN A 38 -13.86 3.96 1.84
N ASN A 39 -14.02 3.17 0.77
CA ASN A 39 -13.28 1.92 0.62
C ASN A 39 -11.83 2.22 0.26
N VAL A 40 -10.89 1.44 0.78
CA VAL A 40 -9.46 1.59 0.45
C VAL A 40 -9.21 1.12 -0.98
N THR A 41 -8.62 1.97 -1.81
CA THR A 41 -8.31 1.68 -3.22
C THR A 41 -6.83 1.46 -3.48
N ALA A 42 -5.97 2.01 -2.62
CA ALA A 42 -4.54 1.77 -2.66
C ALA A 42 -3.90 1.94 -1.29
N VAL A 43 -2.86 1.15 -1.03
CA VAL A 43 -1.98 1.25 0.13
C VAL A 43 -0.54 1.26 -0.35
N THR A 44 0.19 2.33 -0.04
CA THR A 44 1.62 2.45 -0.35
C THR A 44 2.41 2.34 0.95
N ILE A 45 3.43 1.48 0.98
CA ILE A 45 4.31 1.26 2.13
C ILE A 45 5.75 1.28 1.63
N GLY A 46 6.36 2.48 1.58
CA GLY A 46 7.69 2.65 0.99
C GLY A 46 7.63 2.38 -0.51
N ASP A 47 8.43 1.42 -0.98
CA ASP A 47 8.48 1.03 -2.40
C ASP A 47 7.43 -0.03 -2.78
N ASN A 48 6.69 -0.53 -1.78
CA ASN A 48 5.63 -1.51 -2.00
C ASN A 48 4.31 -0.78 -2.22
N ASN A 49 3.52 -1.27 -3.18
CA ASN A 49 2.22 -0.71 -3.49
C ASN A 49 1.16 -1.81 -3.65
N TYR A 50 0.05 -1.65 -2.96
CA TYR A 50 -1.14 -2.47 -3.12
C TYR A 50 -2.19 -1.62 -3.82
N SER A 51 -2.72 -2.10 -4.94
CA SER A 51 -3.68 -1.35 -5.78
C SER A 51 -4.76 -2.26 -6.34
N SER A 52 -5.71 -1.69 -7.10
CA SER A 52 -6.80 -2.44 -7.73
C SER A 52 -7.58 -3.31 -6.74
N ILE A 53 -7.76 -2.82 -5.51
CA ILE A 53 -8.41 -3.55 -4.43
C ILE A 53 -9.91 -3.61 -4.71
N ASN A 54 -10.43 -4.83 -4.89
CA ASN A 54 -11.86 -5.10 -5.10
C ASN A 54 -12.48 -5.72 -3.86
N TYR A 55 -13.78 -5.46 -3.67
CA TYR A 55 -14.54 -5.93 -2.53
C TYR A 55 -15.79 -6.69 -2.98
N ASN A 56 -16.23 -7.67 -2.18
CA ASN A 56 -17.56 -8.25 -2.33
C ASN A 56 -18.63 -7.35 -1.66
N SER A 57 -19.90 -7.79 -1.70
CA SER A 57 -21.02 -7.08 -1.07
C SER A 57 -20.91 -6.92 0.45
N ASP A 58 -20.13 -7.78 1.11
CA ASP A 58 -19.92 -7.76 2.57
C ASP A 58 -18.71 -6.89 2.96
N GLY A 59 -18.06 -6.24 1.99
CA GLY A 59 -16.90 -5.38 2.22
C GLY A 59 -15.59 -6.15 2.42
N LEU A 60 -15.52 -7.42 2.01
CA LEU A 60 -14.30 -8.23 2.07
C LEU A 60 -13.52 -8.11 0.77
N ILE A 61 -12.19 -8.04 0.86
CA ILE A 61 -11.30 -7.94 -0.30
C ILE A 61 -11.34 -9.25 -1.11
N THR A 62 -11.71 -9.20 -2.39
CA THR A 62 -11.75 -10.37 -3.28
C THR A 62 -10.57 -10.44 -4.23
N SER A 63 -9.94 -9.30 -4.54
CA SER A 63 -8.71 -9.26 -5.32
C SER A 63 -7.93 -7.97 -5.09
N TYR A 64 -6.63 -8.02 -5.36
CA TYR A 64 -5.76 -6.85 -5.40
C TYR A 64 -4.52 -7.14 -6.25
N THR A 65 -3.81 -6.08 -6.63
CA THR A 65 -2.48 -6.14 -7.24
C THR A 65 -1.46 -5.72 -6.20
N GLU A 66 -0.41 -6.53 -6.04
CA GLU A 66 0.76 -6.26 -5.22
C GLU A 66 1.95 -5.93 -6.12
N SER A 67 2.55 -4.77 -5.92
CA SER A 67 3.76 -4.33 -6.60
C SER A 67 4.89 -4.25 -5.58
N ILE A 68 5.83 -5.20 -5.63
CA ILE A 68 6.99 -5.24 -4.71
C ILE A 68 8.26 -5.30 -5.55
N GLY A 69 9.17 -4.35 -5.34
CA GLY A 69 10.46 -4.32 -6.04
C GLY A 69 10.31 -4.19 -7.57
N GLY A 70 9.24 -3.57 -8.05
CA GLY A 70 8.93 -3.44 -9.48
C GLY A 70 8.34 -4.71 -10.12
N VAL A 71 8.03 -5.74 -9.32
CA VAL A 71 7.32 -6.94 -9.78
C VAL A 71 5.87 -6.85 -9.35
N ASP A 72 4.97 -6.99 -10.31
CA ASP A 72 3.53 -7.02 -10.08
C ASP A 72 3.02 -8.46 -9.97
N LYS A 73 2.16 -8.68 -8.98
CA LYS A 73 1.42 -9.92 -8.77
C LYS A 73 -0.05 -9.62 -8.54
N ASN A 74 -0.92 -10.43 -9.11
CA ASN A 74 -2.36 -10.31 -8.91
C ASN A 74 -2.83 -11.44 -8.01
N TRP A 75 -3.64 -11.10 -7.01
CA TRP A 75 -4.12 -12.05 -6.03
C TRP A 75 -5.64 -12.10 -6.05
N GLN A 76 -6.18 -13.31 -5.91
CA GLN A 76 -7.61 -13.55 -5.69
C GLN A 76 -7.83 -14.29 -4.38
N LEU A 77 -8.88 -13.88 -3.66
CA LEU A 77 -9.25 -14.42 -2.36
C LEU A 77 -10.65 -15.04 -2.45
N SER A 78 -10.78 -16.24 -1.93
CA SER A 78 -12.06 -16.94 -1.77
C SER A 78 -12.42 -17.06 -0.30
N TYR A 79 -13.72 -17.05 -0.02
CA TYR A 79 -14.26 -17.09 1.34
C TYR A 79 -15.31 -18.21 1.46
N ASN A 80 -15.48 -18.75 2.66
CA ASN A 80 -16.63 -19.60 2.98
C ASN A 80 -17.85 -18.75 3.41
N SER A 81 -18.95 -19.41 3.77
CA SER A 81 -20.17 -18.76 4.25
C SER A 81 -20.02 -17.96 5.55
N ASP A 82 -18.99 -18.25 6.33
CA ASP A 82 -18.70 -17.54 7.59
C ASP A 82 -17.71 -16.38 7.38
N ASN A 83 -17.48 -15.98 6.11
CA ASN A 83 -16.56 -14.92 5.72
C ASN A 83 -15.08 -15.21 6.10
N LEU A 84 -14.72 -16.49 6.23
CA LEU A 84 -13.33 -16.91 6.46
C LEU A 84 -12.65 -17.20 5.13
N VAL A 85 -11.41 -16.75 4.97
CA VAL A 85 -10.60 -17.00 3.78
C VAL A 85 -10.36 -18.51 3.63
N THR A 86 -10.72 -19.07 2.48
CA THR A 86 -10.52 -20.49 2.14
C THR A 86 -9.38 -20.70 1.14
N SER A 87 -9.09 -19.70 0.31
CA SER A 87 -7.98 -19.74 -0.64
C SER A 87 -7.46 -18.33 -0.92
N ILE A 88 -6.15 -18.25 -1.17
CA ILE A 88 -5.47 -17.10 -1.77
C ILE A 88 -4.65 -17.65 -2.93
N THR A 89 -4.85 -17.11 -4.14
CA THR A 89 -4.22 -17.62 -5.35
C THR A 89 -3.66 -16.48 -6.21
N GLU A 90 -2.44 -16.66 -6.70
CA GLU A 90 -1.81 -15.76 -7.69
C GLU A 90 -2.46 -16.03 -9.07
N VAL A 91 -2.87 -14.99 -9.80
CA VAL A 91 -3.58 -15.09 -11.09
C VAL A 91 -2.92 -14.32 -12.22
#